data_AF-A0A967GYF0-F1
#
_entry.id   AF-A0A967GYF0-F1
#
_cell.length_a   1.000
_cell.length_b   1.000
_cell.length_c   1.000
_cell.angle_alpha   90.00
_cell.angle_beta   90.00
_cell.angle_gamma   90.00
#
_symmetry.space_group_name_H-M   'P 1'
#
loop_
_entity.id
_entity.type
_entity.pdbx_description
1 polymer ?
#
loop_
_entity_poly.entity_id
_entity_poly.type
_entity_poly.pdbx_seq_one_letter_code
_entity_poly.pdbx_strand_id
1 'polypeptide(L)'
;FHLGEHGNFAWGKSWNTEQANQCPLMIAAPEIAPAECNSLVELVDIYPTLLALLELPVEEPIDGISLVPLLEDPQRTVKPAAFSEYRTNSRHGG
;
A
#
# COMPACT_ATOMS: atom_id res chain seq x y z
N PHE A 1 -8.52 1.06 10.44
CA PHE A 1 -8.23 1.42 11.86
C PHE A 1 -9.36 0.88 12.70
N HIS A 2 -9.10 0.22 13.83
CA HIS A 2 -10.16 -0.36 14.66
C HIS A 2 -10.57 0.56 15.80
N LEU A 3 -11.86 0.84 15.90
CA LEU A 3 -12.46 1.69 16.94
C LEU A 3 -13.26 0.85 17.98
N GLY A 4 -12.93 -0.43 18.13
CA GLY A 4 -13.55 -1.32 19.13
C GLY A 4 -14.50 -2.39 18.59
N GLU A 5 -14.59 -2.56 17.27
CA GLU A 5 -15.48 -3.55 16.62
C GLU A 5 -15.16 -5.02 16.97
N HIS A 6 -13.97 -5.30 17.53
CA HIS A 6 -13.57 -6.64 18.00
C HIS A 6 -13.25 -6.71 19.50
N GLY A 7 -13.81 -5.78 20.31
CA GLY A 7 -13.62 -5.74 21.77
C GLY A 7 -12.36 -4.97 22.22
N ASN A 8 -12.25 -4.75 23.53
CA ASN A 8 -11.27 -3.82 24.15
C ASN A 8 -9.78 -4.12 23.87
N PHE A 9 -9.44 -5.32 23.38
CA PHE A 9 -8.06 -5.70 23.04
C PHE A 9 -7.68 -5.41 21.58
N ALA A 10 -8.65 -5.06 20.73
CA ALA A 10 -8.45 -4.75 19.31
C ALA A 10 -8.57 -3.24 19.03
N TRP A 11 -7.98 -2.41 19.89
CA TRP A 11 -7.92 -0.96 19.70
C TRP A 11 -6.69 -0.55 18.89
N GLY A 12 -6.86 0.25 17.83
CA GLY A 12 -5.77 0.80 17.01
C GLY A 12 -5.48 0.03 15.71
N LYS A 13 -4.19 -0.11 15.36
CA LYS A 13 -3.69 -0.62 14.06
C LYS A 13 -2.74 -1.82 14.16
N SER A 14 -2.78 -2.52 15.29
CA SER A 14 -1.83 -3.58 15.65
C SER A 14 -2.28 -4.98 15.20
N TRP A 15 -3.13 -5.06 14.18
CA TRP A 15 -3.73 -6.32 13.72
C TRP A 15 -3.80 -6.33 12.20
N ASN A 16 -3.42 -7.43 11.57
CA ASN A 16 -3.40 -7.60 10.11
C ASN A 16 -4.80 -7.97 9.56
N THR A 17 -5.82 -7.24 9.97
CA THR A 17 -7.13 -7.31 9.30
C THR A 17 -7.14 -6.41 8.09
N GLU A 18 -7.92 -6.76 7.08
CA GLU A 18 -8.22 -5.90 5.94
C GLU A 18 -8.69 -4.50 6.36
N GLN A 19 -9.55 -4.41 7.39
CA GLN A 19 -10.04 -3.15 7.97
C GLN A 19 -8.96 -2.28 8.65
N ALA A 20 -7.78 -2.83 8.96
CA ALA A 20 -6.64 -2.10 9.51
C ALA A 20 -5.63 -1.67 8.44
N ASN A 21 -5.53 -2.44 7.35
CA ASN A 21 -4.53 -2.25 6.30
C ASN A 21 -5.08 -1.61 5.01
N GLN A 22 -6.41 -1.56 4.83
CA GLN A 22 -7.03 -0.74 3.80
C GLN A 22 -7.01 0.73 4.23
N CYS A 23 -6.18 1.53 3.55
CA CYS A 23 -6.12 2.98 3.69
C CYS A 23 -6.59 3.66 2.38
N PRO A 24 -7.20 4.85 2.46
CA PRO A 24 -7.51 5.62 1.26
C PRO A 24 -6.22 6.06 0.57
N LEU A 25 -6.13 5.84 -0.74
CA LEU A 25 -5.05 6.33 -1.61
C LEU A 25 -5.67 7.05 -2.81
N MET A 26 -5.29 8.30 -3.04
CA MET A 26 -5.65 9.07 -4.22
C MET A 26 -4.37 9.67 -4.80
N ILE A 27 -4.17 9.52 -6.11
CA ILE A 27 -3.00 10.05 -6.84
C ILE A 27 -3.52 11.03 -7.88
N ALA A 28 -2.95 12.23 -7.90
CA ALA A 28 -3.22 13.26 -8.90
C ALA A 28 -1.90 13.71 -9.52
N ALA A 29 -1.81 13.62 -10.85
CA ALA A 29 -0.65 14.03 -11.63
C ALA A 29 -1.11 14.73 -12.92
N PRO A 30 -0.25 15.57 -13.54
CA PRO A 30 -0.56 16.19 -14.82
C PRO A 30 -0.92 15.15 -15.87
N GLU A 31 -1.89 15.47 -16.73
CA GLU A 31 -2.29 14.64 -17.88
C GLU A 31 -2.88 13.26 -17.52
N ILE A 32 -3.09 12.97 -16.24
CA ILE A 32 -3.79 11.76 -15.78
C ILE A 32 -5.28 12.05 -15.61
N ALA A 33 -6.11 11.27 -16.31
CA ALA A 33 -7.56 11.38 -16.20
C ALA A 33 -8.06 10.80 -14.86
N PRO A 34 -9.11 11.37 -14.25
CA PRO A 34 -9.75 10.78 -13.08
C PRO A 34 -10.26 9.37 -13.38
N ALA A 35 -9.94 8.42 -12.52
CA ALA A 35 -10.39 7.03 -12.63
C ALA A 35 -10.49 6.36 -11.26
N GLU A 36 -11.30 5.30 -11.18
CA GLU A 36 -11.31 4.35 -10.07
C GLU A 36 -10.50 3.12 -10.46
N CYS A 37 -9.61 2.68 -9.57
CA CYS A 37 -8.77 1.50 -9.77
C CYS A 37 -8.99 0.51 -8.62
N ASN A 38 -9.26 -0.74 -8.95
CA ASN A 38 -9.49 -1.83 -8.00
C ASN A 38 -8.31 -2.80 -7.88
N SER A 39 -7.16 -2.49 -8.51
CA SER A 39 -5.95 -3.30 -8.36
C SER A 39 -5.44 -3.23 -6.93
N LEU A 40 -4.90 -4.35 -6.44
CA LEU A 40 -4.16 -4.38 -5.18
C LEU A 40 -2.91 -3.50 -5.29
N VAL A 41 -2.71 -2.67 -4.27
CA VAL A 41 -1.56 -1.76 -4.12
C VAL A 41 -1.14 -1.72 -2.65
N GLU A 42 0.11 -1.34 -2.41
CA GLU A 42 0.73 -1.28 -1.09
C GLU A 42 1.41 0.08 -0.90
N LEU A 43 1.58 0.51 0.36
CA LEU A 43 2.20 1.81 0.65
C LEU A 43 3.66 1.91 0.15
N VAL A 44 4.36 0.78 0.04
CA VAL A 44 5.72 0.73 -0.52
C VAL A 44 5.78 1.06 -2.00
N ASP A 45 4.65 0.99 -2.72
CA ASP A 45 4.56 1.32 -4.14
C ASP A 45 4.65 2.84 -4.41
N ILE A 46 4.41 3.68 -3.38
CA ILE A 46 4.40 5.14 -3.53
C ILE A 46 5.77 5.66 -3.97
N TYR A 47 6.84 5.19 -3.34
CA TYR A 47 8.20 5.64 -3.65
C TYR A 47 8.63 5.37 -5.11
N PRO A 48 8.56 4.13 -5.64
CA PRO A 48 8.85 3.87 -7.05
C PRO A 48 7.91 4.62 -8.00
N THR A 49 6.65 4.86 -7.61
CA THR A 49 5.71 5.65 -8.43
C THR A 49 6.18 7.10 -8.57
N LEU A 50 6.64 7.72 -7.48
CA LEU A 50 7.17 9.09 -7.53
C LEU A 50 8.42 9.19 -8.39
N LEU A 51 9.35 8.24 -8.26
CA LEU A 51 10.55 8.21 -9.11
C LEU A 51 10.19 8.08 -10.59
N ALA A 52 9.24 7.20 -10.92
CA ALA A 52 8.77 7.02 -12.29
C ALA A 52 8.11 8.29 -12.86
N LEU A 53 7.25 8.96 -12.09
CA LEU A 53 6.61 10.21 -12.51
C LEU A 53 7.60 11.38 -12.67
N LEU A 54 8.72 11.34 -11.96
CA LEU A 54 9.78 12.36 -12.01
C LEU A 54 10.91 12.00 -12.96
N GLU A 55 10.82 10.85 -13.66
CA GLU A 55 11.86 10.32 -14.54
C GLU A 55 13.23 10.15 -13.82
N LEU A 56 13.20 9.80 -12.53
CA LEU A 56 14.38 9.58 -11.71
C LEU A 56 14.79 8.10 -11.68
N PRO A 57 16.10 7.79 -11.63
CA PRO A 57 16.56 6.43 -11.51
C PRO A 57 16.24 5.84 -10.13
N VAL A 58 16.07 4.52 -10.08
CA VAL A 58 16.03 3.76 -8.83
C VAL A 58 17.46 3.33 -8.51
N GLU A 59 18.02 3.86 -7.41
CA GLU A 59 19.43 3.64 -7.05
C GLU A 59 19.65 2.38 -6.20
N GLU A 60 18.61 1.87 -5.54
CA GLU A 60 18.66 0.72 -4.64
C GLU A 60 17.50 -0.27 -4.90
N PRO A 61 17.64 -1.56 -4.57
CA PRO A 61 16.52 -2.49 -4.59
C PRO A 61 15.41 -2.00 -3.66
N ILE A 62 14.20 -1.88 -4.19
CA ILE A 62 13.00 -1.48 -3.45
C ILE A 62 11.92 -2.53 -3.62
N ASP A 63 11.17 -2.80 -2.55
CA ASP A 63 10.16 -3.86 -2.52
C ASP A 63 8.87 -3.48 -3.28
N GLY A 64 8.60 -2.19 -3.42
CA GLY A 64 7.42 -1.68 -4.12
C GLY A 64 7.56 -1.68 -5.63
N ILE A 65 6.42 -1.54 -6.32
CA ILE A 65 6.34 -1.41 -7.77
C ILE A 65 5.69 -0.08 -8.16
N SER A 66 6.08 0.49 -9.30
CA SER A 66 5.46 1.73 -9.78
C SER A 66 3.99 1.50 -10.14
N LEU A 67 3.14 2.43 -9.70
CA LEU A 67 1.71 2.48 -10.02
C LEU A 67 1.42 3.29 -11.28
N VAL A 68 2.41 3.89 -11.95
CA VAL A 68 2.23 4.60 -13.23
C VAL A 68 1.43 3.77 -14.25
N PRO A 69 1.67 2.46 -14.42
CA PRO A 69 0.85 1.63 -15.30
C PRO A 69 -0.64 1.61 -14.97
N LEU A 70 -1.03 1.82 -13.70
CA LEU A 70 -2.43 1.93 -13.28
C LEU A 70 -3.01 3.33 -13.54
N LEU A 71 -2.15 4.36 -13.60
CA LEU A 71 -2.57 5.71 -13.98
C LEU A 71 -2.87 5.80 -15.48
N GLU A 72 -2.20 4.98 -16.29
CA GLU A 72 -2.44 4.83 -17.73
C GLU A 72 -3.62 3.90 -18.03
N ASP A 73 -3.72 2.77 -17.33
CA ASP A 73 -4.79 1.79 -17.46
C ASP A 73 -5.31 1.33 -16.08
N PRO A 74 -6.45 1.86 -15.60
CA PRO A 74 -6.99 1.53 -14.29
C PRO A 74 -7.54 0.09 -14.18
N GLN A 75 -7.66 -0.64 -15.29
CA GLN A 75 -8.07 -2.05 -15.30
C GLN A 75 -6.88 -3.02 -15.20
N ARG A 76 -5.65 -2.50 -15.28
CA ARG A 76 -4.45 -3.32 -15.17
C ARG A 76 -4.29 -3.87 -13.75
N THR A 77 -3.77 -5.09 -13.65
CA THR A 77 -3.33 -5.67 -12.38
C THR A 77 -1.81 -5.62 -12.30
N VAL A 78 -1.27 -5.07 -11.22
CA VAL A 78 0.19 -4.95 -11.02
C VAL A 78 0.77 -5.98 -10.06
N LYS A 79 -0.06 -6.58 -9.21
CA LYS A 79 0.31 -7.67 -8.28
C LYS A 79 -0.85 -8.63 -8.03
N PRO A 80 -0.59 -9.93 -7.81
CA PRO A 80 -1.62 -10.93 -7.54
C PRO A 80 -2.09 -10.95 -6.08
N ALA A 81 -1.32 -10.34 -5.16
CA ALA A 81 -1.59 -10.28 -3.73
C ALA A 81 -0.94 -9.05 -3.10
N ALA A 82 -1.42 -8.65 -1.91
CA ALA A 82 -0.82 -7.61 -1.06
C ALA A 82 -0.32 -8.23 0.26
N PHE A 83 0.79 -7.73 0.79
CA PHE A 83 1.43 -8.22 1.99
C PHE A 83 1.42 -7.15 3.08
N SER A 84 1.32 -7.58 4.34
CA SER A 84 1.40 -6.66 5.48
C SER A 84 1.91 -7.40 6.70
N GLU A 85 2.93 -6.82 7.32
CA GLU A 85 3.60 -7.42 8.46
C GLU A 85 3.37 -6.58 9.73
N TYR A 86 3.00 -7.27 10.81
CA TYR A 86 2.95 -6.69 12.15
C TYR A 86 3.80 -7.54 13.09
N ARG A 87 4.87 -6.96 13.62
CA ARG A 87 5.80 -7.66 14.52
C ARG A 87 5.25 -7.65 15.94
N THR A 88 4.89 -8.81 16.48
CA THR A 88 4.59 -8.97 17.91
C THR A 88 5.90 -9.16 18.68
N ASN A 89 6.14 -8.33 19.71
CA ASN A 89 7.30 -8.49 20.60
C ASN A 89 7.07 -9.70 21.53
N SER A 90 7.36 -10.91 21.04
CA SER A 90 7.58 -12.06 21.92
C SER A 90 9.02 -11.98 22.44
N ARG A 91 9.17 -11.49 23.68
CA ARG A 91 10.37 -11.74 24.48
C ARG A 91 10.46 -13.25 24.70
N HIS A 92 11.21 -13.94 23.84
CA HIS A 92 11.68 -15.28 24.14
C HIS A 92 12.72 -15.12 25.26
N GLY A 93 12.29 -15.39 26.50
CA GLY A 93 13.19 -15.52 27.64
C GLY A 93 14.13 -16.69 27.40
N GLY A 94 15.43 -16.44 27.56
CA GLY A 94 16.43 -17.49 27.79
C GLY A 94 16.39 -18.00 29.23
#